data_AF-A0A2V8FKX7-F1
#
_entry.id   AF-A0A2V8FKX7-F1
#
_cell.length_a   1.000
_cell.length_b   1.000
_cell.length_c   1.000
_cell.angle_alpha   90.00
_cell.angle_beta   90.00
_cell.angle_gamma   90.00
#
_symmetry.space_group_name_H-M   'P 1'
#
loop_
_entity.id
_entity.type
_entity.pdbx_description
1 polymer ?
#
loop_
_entity_poly.entity_id
_entity_poly.type
_entity_poly.pdbx_seq_one_letter_code
_entity_poly.pdbx_strand_id
1 'polypeptide(L)'
;MRPLVSLTVDMRDVYPAAHWAVEGRPPAYHTPDEDVYLPGRNVILLAKAAVYCAAAKVERIVLGTLAHNPFPDATPEFRTAMARALSLGLAHDLQIDAPYAGTSKADVVRRGAALGVPFELTLSCMNPPSAISHQPSAIHCGVCSKCRERHDAFVEAGVPDPTTYAKTVNVGRQL
;
A
#
# COMPACT_ATOMS: atom_id res chain seq x y z
N MET A 1 -1.74 -8.14 -22.59
CA MET A 1 -2.17 -7.46 -21.33
C MET A 1 -2.90 -6.18 -21.69
N ARG A 2 -3.90 -5.78 -20.91
CA ARG A 2 -4.54 -4.45 -21.08
C ARG A 2 -3.53 -3.35 -20.67
N PRO A 3 -3.63 -2.13 -21.24
CA PRO A 3 -2.75 -1.02 -20.84
C PRO A 3 -3.00 -0.65 -19.37
N LEU A 4 -1.97 -0.08 -18.73
CA LEU A 4 -2.08 0.46 -17.37
C LEU A 4 -3.09 1.61 -17.35
N VAL A 5 -4.01 1.59 -16.39
CA VAL A 5 -4.95 2.68 -16.14
C VAL A 5 -4.72 3.21 -14.73
N SER A 6 -4.63 4.54 -14.62
CA SER A 6 -4.53 5.24 -13.34
C SER A 6 -5.88 5.85 -12.97
N LEU A 7 -6.35 5.56 -11.75
CA LEU A 7 -7.58 6.11 -11.19
C LEU A 7 -7.22 6.98 -10.00
N THR A 8 -7.61 8.26 -10.03
CA THR A 8 -7.33 9.22 -8.94
C THR A 8 -8.57 9.42 -8.07
N VAL A 9 -8.43 9.34 -6.75
CA VAL A 9 -9.46 9.76 -5.79
C VAL A 9 -8.92 10.95 -5.02
N ASP A 10 -9.63 12.08 -5.09
CA ASP A 10 -9.34 13.25 -4.26
C ASP A 10 -10.18 13.17 -2.99
N MET A 11 -9.57 13.47 -1.85
CA MET A 11 -10.21 13.46 -0.53
C MET A 11 -9.98 14.79 0.21
N ARG A 12 -9.49 15.84 -0.47
CA ARG A 12 -9.18 17.14 0.14
C ARG A 12 -10.42 17.93 0.58
N ASP A 13 -11.59 17.58 0.07
CA ASP A 13 -12.90 18.07 0.48
C ASP A 13 -13.46 17.37 1.72
N VAL A 14 -12.97 16.16 2.03
CA VAL A 14 -13.42 15.33 3.16
C VAL A 14 -12.42 15.38 4.32
N TYR A 15 -11.14 15.20 4.05
CA TYR A 15 -10.10 15.23 5.08
C TYR A 15 -9.75 16.68 5.45
N PRO A 16 -9.53 16.97 6.75
CA PRO A 16 -9.07 18.29 7.17
C PRO A 16 -7.79 18.69 6.43
N ALA A 17 -7.65 19.97 6.09
CA ALA A 17 -6.43 20.49 5.48
C ALA A 17 -5.17 20.17 6.30
N ALA A 18 -5.33 20.11 7.63
CA ALA A 18 -4.26 19.78 8.58
C ALA A 18 -3.92 18.28 8.69
N HIS A 19 -4.65 17.40 8.00
CA HIS A 19 -4.39 15.97 8.03
C HIS A 19 -3.04 15.68 7.34
N TRP A 20 -2.19 14.84 7.95
CA TRP A 20 -0.83 14.57 7.46
C TRP A 20 -0.76 14.12 5.99
N ALA A 21 -1.75 13.36 5.54
CA ALA A 21 -1.87 12.89 4.15
C ALA A 21 -2.23 14.00 3.16
N VAL A 22 -2.82 15.10 3.63
CA VAL A 22 -3.14 16.29 2.84
C VAL A 22 -1.98 17.28 2.87
N GLU A 23 -1.38 17.52 4.05
CA GLU A 23 -0.23 18.43 4.20
C GLU A 23 1.09 17.87 3.63
N GLY A 24 1.17 16.56 3.37
CA GLY A 24 2.41 15.91 2.95
C GLY A 24 3.45 15.76 4.07
N ARG A 25 2.98 15.64 5.32
CA ARG A 25 3.83 15.49 6.52
C ARG A 25 3.60 14.13 7.18
N PRO A 26 4.09 13.03 6.60
CA PRO A 26 3.70 11.70 7.05
C PRO A 26 4.19 11.40 8.48
N PRO A 27 3.57 10.40 9.14
CA PRO A 27 4.03 9.86 10.41
C PRO A 27 5.53 9.58 10.45
N ALA A 28 6.15 9.91 11.58
CA ALA A 28 7.57 9.72 11.80
C ALA A 28 7.95 8.23 11.81
N TYR A 29 9.26 7.95 11.76
CA TYR A 29 9.83 6.69 12.26
C TYR A 29 9.26 6.44 13.67
N HIS A 30 9.30 5.29 14.30
CA HIS A 30 8.59 5.04 15.58
C HIS A 30 7.07 5.32 15.69
N THR A 31 6.37 6.07 14.80
CA THR A 31 4.90 6.18 14.90
C THR A 31 4.29 4.78 14.76
N PRO A 32 3.40 4.35 15.69
CA PRO A 32 2.70 3.07 15.63
C PRO A 32 1.82 2.94 14.38
N ASP A 33 1.53 1.70 13.96
CA ASP A 33 0.80 1.44 12.71
C ASP A 33 -0.67 1.90 12.80
N GLU A 34 -1.28 1.81 13.99
CA GLU A 34 -2.64 2.25 14.30
C GLU A 34 -2.85 3.77 14.10
N ASP A 35 -1.79 4.56 14.26
CA ASP A 35 -1.80 6.02 14.10
C ASP A 35 -1.68 6.43 12.62
N VAL A 36 -1.49 5.48 11.70
CA VAL A 36 -1.38 5.71 10.25
C VAL A 36 -2.71 5.42 9.52
N TYR A 37 -3.83 5.48 10.24
CA TYR A 37 -5.14 5.23 9.67
C TYR A 37 -5.57 6.34 8.70
N LEU A 38 -6.22 5.93 7.60
CA LEU A 38 -6.93 6.80 6.68
C LEU A 38 -8.40 6.38 6.65
N PRO A 39 -9.28 7.07 7.42
CA PRO A 39 -10.68 6.67 7.54
C PRO A 39 -11.38 6.52 6.19
N GLY A 40 -11.95 5.33 5.95
CA GLY A 40 -12.75 5.03 4.77
C GLY A 40 -11.96 4.86 3.47
N ARG A 41 -10.62 4.76 3.53
CA ARG A 41 -9.78 4.68 2.33
C ARG A 41 -10.13 3.48 1.44
N ASN A 42 -10.28 2.27 1.98
CA ASN A 42 -10.60 1.12 1.13
C ASN A 42 -12.03 1.22 0.60
N VAL A 43 -12.96 1.83 1.34
CA VAL A 43 -14.34 2.05 0.87
C VAL A 43 -14.34 2.85 -0.43
N ILE A 44 -13.68 4.01 -0.44
CA ILE A 44 -13.71 4.90 -1.61
C ILE A 44 -12.90 4.34 -2.79
N LEU A 45 -11.76 3.70 -2.51
CA LEU A 45 -10.92 3.08 -3.55
C LEU A 45 -11.63 1.90 -4.21
N LEU A 46 -12.26 1.02 -3.42
CA LEU A 46 -13.01 -0.13 -3.94
C LEU A 46 -14.21 0.31 -4.76
N ALA A 47 -14.95 1.34 -4.31
CA ALA A 47 -16.09 1.86 -5.07
C ALA A 47 -15.67 2.35 -6.47
N LYS A 48 -14.60 3.15 -6.56
CA LYS A 48 -14.11 3.64 -7.85
C LYS A 48 -13.51 2.53 -8.73
N ALA A 49 -12.73 1.63 -8.12
CA ALA A 49 -12.15 0.49 -8.83
C ALA A 49 -13.24 -0.44 -9.39
N ALA A 50 -14.31 -0.67 -8.64
CA ALA A 50 -15.43 -1.52 -9.05
C ALA A 50 -16.19 -0.97 -10.26
N VAL A 51 -16.45 0.34 -10.29
CA VAL A 51 -17.06 1.00 -11.48
C VAL A 51 -16.18 0.79 -12.70
N TYR A 52 -14.86 0.98 -12.56
CA TYR A 52 -13.91 0.69 -13.64
C TYR A 52 -13.96 -0.79 -14.05
N CYS A 53 -13.91 -1.71 -13.09
CA CYS A 53 -13.96 -3.15 -13.33
C CYS A 53 -15.22 -3.57 -14.08
N ALA A 54 -16.40 -3.07 -13.71
CA ALA A 54 -17.66 -3.36 -14.40
C ALA A 54 -17.64 -2.87 -15.86
N ALA A 55 -17.25 -1.60 -16.10
CA ALA A 55 -17.13 -1.06 -17.45
C ALA A 55 -16.08 -1.83 -18.30
N ALA A 56 -15.04 -2.32 -17.63
CA ALA A 56 -13.95 -3.08 -18.22
C ALA A 56 -14.27 -4.59 -18.35
N LYS A 57 -15.38 -5.09 -17.81
CA LYS A 57 -15.67 -6.54 -17.70
C LYS A 57 -14.55 -7.32 -17.00
N VAL A 58 -14.08 -6.79 -15.87
CA VAL A 58 -13.12 -7.42 -14.95
C VAL A 58 -13.88 -7.81 -13.69
N GLU A 59 -13.74 -9.05 -13.25
CA GLU A 59 -14.55 -9.63 -12.17
C GLU A 59 -13.83 -9.68 -10.83
N ARG A 60 -12.52 -9.39 -10.81
CA ARG A 60 -11.69 -9.55 -9.61
C ARG A 60 -10.92 -8.28 -9.28
N ILE A 61 -11.05 -7.86 -8.03
CA ILE A 61 -10.22 -6.83 -7.38
C ILE A 61 -9.36 -7.53 -6.34
N VAL A 62 -8.06 -7.25 -6.33
CA VAL A 62 -7.13 -7.85 -5.37
C VAL A 62 -6.52 -6.75 -4.49
N LEU A 63 -6.67 -6.89 -3.18
CA LEU A 63 -6.12 -6.00 -2.17
C LEU A 63 -4.80 -6.54 -1.62
N GLY A 64 -3.82 -5.65 -1.45
CA GLY A 64 -2.53 -5.94 -0.81
C GLY A 64 -2.57 -5.90 0.72
N THR A 65 -3.73 -6.07 1.36
CA THR A 65 -3.88 -6.05 2.82
C THR A 65 -3.09 -7.19 3.46
N LEU A 66 -2.40 -6.90 4.58
CA LEU A 66 -1.57 -7.85 5.35
C LEU A 66 -2.24 -8.26 6.67
N ALA A 67 -1.66 -9.24 7.38
CA ALA A 67 -2.19 -9.75 8.66
C ALA A 67 -2.33 -8.69 9.76
N HIS A 68 -1.38 -7.76 9.85
CA HIS A 68 -1.35 -6.73 10.89
C HIS A 68 -1.99 -5.44 10.37
N ASN A 69 -3.25 -5.52 9.94
CA ASN A 69 -4.04 -4.34 9.57
C ASN A 69 -5.18 -4.16 10.59
N PRO A 70 -5.10 -3.16 11.49
CA PRO A 70 -6.09 -2.98 12.56
C PRO A 70 -7.38 -2.30 12.08
N PHE A 71 -7.50 -1.95 10.80
CA PHE A 71 -8.57 -1.08 10.32
C PHE A 71 -9.85 -1.83 9.92
N PRO A 72 -11.03 -1.24 10.19
CA PRO A 72 -12.32 -1.90 9.95
C PRO A 72 -12.58 -2.16 8.47
N ASP A 73 -11.99 -1.37 7.58
CA ASP A 73 -12.11 -1.51 6.12
C ASP A 73 -11.10 -2.52 5.53
N ALA A 74 -10.51 -3.36 6.36
CA ALA A 74 -9.57 -4.40 5.97
C ALA A 74 -10.02 -5.83 6.34
N THR A 75 -11.15 -6.00 7.02
CA THR A 75 -11.60 -7.30 7.53
C THR A 75 -12.20 -8.19 6.44
N PRO A 76 -12.24 -9.53 6.63
CA PRO A 76 -12.95 -10.45 5.75
C PRO A 76 -14.45 -10.12 5.59
N GLU A 77 -15.10 -9.71 6.67
CA GLU A 77 -16.52 -9.35 6.69
C GLU A 77 -16.76 -8.11 5.82
N PHE A 78 -15.90 -7.09 5.97
CA PHE A 78 -15.95 -5.90 5.14
C PHE A 78 -15.79 -6.23 3.65
N ARG A 79 -14.77 -7.02 3.28
CA ARG A 79 -14.55 -7.40 1.87
C ARG A 79 -15.74 -8.14 1.29
N THR A 80 -16.31 -9.09 2.04
CA THR A 80 -17.49 -9.86 1.63
C THR A 80 -18.71 -8.96 1.43
N ALA A 81 -18.98 -8.07 2.38
CA ALA A 81 -20.11 -7.14 2.29
C ALA A 81 -19.94 -6.15 1.13
N MET A 82 -18.74 -5.59 0.96
CA MET A 82 -18.42 -4.63 -0.09
C MET A 82 -18.52 -5.29 -1.48
N ALA A 83 -17.98 -6.50 -1.66
CA ALA A 83 -18.06 -7.25 -2.90
C ALA A 83 -19.53 -7.49 -3.32
N ARG A 84 -20.37 -7.91 -2.36
CA ARG A 84 -21.80 -8.10 -2.58
C ARG A 84 -22.50 -6.79 -2.97
N ALA A 85 -22.28 -5.72 -2.21
CA ALA A 85 -22.93 -4.43 -2.45
C ALA A 85 -22.57 -3.88 -3.85
N LEU A 86 -21.29 -3.93 -4.21
CA LEU A 86 -20.81 -3.49 -5.52
C LEU A 86 -21.36 -4.35 -6.65
N SER A 87 -21.42 -5.67 -6.47
CA SER A 87 -21.94 -6.58 -7.50
C SER A 87 -23.41 -6.30 -7.81
N LEU A 88 -24.22 -6.07 -6.77
CA LEU A 88 -25.62 -5.69 -6.91
C LEU A 88 -25.77 -4.31 -7.57
N GLY A 89 -25.02 -3.31 -7.11
CA GLY A 89 -25.14 -1.94 -7.59
C GLY A 89 -24.68 -1.74 -9.04
N LEU A 90 -23.79 -2.62 -9.53
CA LEU A 90 -23.22 -2.54 -10.88
C LEU A 90 -23.78 -3.60 -11.83
N ALA A 91 -24.66 -4.49 -11.34
CA ALA A 91 -25.15 -5.65 -12.09
C ALA A 91 -24.01 -6.45 -12.75
N HIS A 92 -22.91 -6.63 -12.01
CA HIS A 92 -21.67 -7.26 -12.50
C HIS A 92 -21.03 -8.05 -11.36
N ASP A 93 -20.77 -9.34 -11.53
CA ASP A 93 -20.20 -10.19 -10.48
C ASP A 93 -18.76 -9.77 -10.15
N LEU A 94 -18.55 -9.27 -8.93
CA LEU A 94 -17.28 -8.77 -8.44
C LEU A 94 -16.83 -9.53 -7.19
N GLN A 95 -15.60 -10.01 -7.24
CA GLN A 95 -14.90 -10.65 -6.14
C GLN A 95 -13.79 -9.73 -5.62
N ILE A 96 -13.67 -9.63 -4.30
CA ILE A 96 -12.61 -8.86 -3.62
C ILE A 96 -11.74 -9.82 -2.82
N ASP A 97 -10.54 -10.08 -3.35
CA ASP A 97 -9.56 -10.97 -2.73
C ASP A 97 -8.51 -10.18 -1.96
N ALA A 98 -7.97 -10.77 -0.89
CA ALA A 98 -6.83 -10.22 -0.16
C ALA A 98 -5.83 -11.36 0.17
N PRO A 99 -5.03 -11.81 -0.82
CA PRO A 99 -4.21 -13.01 -0.71
C PRO A 99 -3.13 -12.93 0.37
N TYR A 100 -2.81 -11.73 0.85
CA TYR A 100 -1.83 -11.51 1.90
C TYR A 100 -2.44 -11.20 3.27
N ALA A 101 -3.77 -11.27 3.42
CA ALA A 101 -4.45 -10.90 4.67
C ALA A 101 -4.07 -11.76 5.88
N GLY A 102 -3.39 -12.90 5.68
CA GLY A 102 -2.83 -13.75 6.74
C GLY A 102 -1.29 -13.78 6.74
N THR A 103 -0.64 -12.84 6.05
CA THR A 103 0.81 -12.87 5.77
C THR A 103 1.53 -11.71 6.46
N SER A 104 2.72 -11.96 7.02
CA SER A 104 3.59 -10.92 7.58
C SER A 104 4.30 -10.13 6.47
N LYS A 105 4.86 -8.96 6.79
CA LYS A 105 5.67 -8.18 5.83
C LYS A 105 6.92 -8.96 5.40
N ALA A 106 7.57 -9.66 6.33
CA ALA A 106 8.73 -10.51 6.04
C ALA A 106 8.39 -11.69 5.11
N ASP A 107 7.23 -12.31 5.28
CA ASP A 107 6.75 -13.36 4.37
C ASP A 107 6.51 -12.83 2.95
N VAL A 108 5.96 -11.61 2.82
CA VAL A 108 5.79 -10.96 1.51
C VAL A 108 7.15 -10.70 0.87
N VAL A 109 8.16 -10.25 1.64
CA VAL A 109 9.53 -10.08 1.15
C VAL A 109 10.13 -11.41 0.70
N ARG A 110 10.06 -12.46 1.53
CA ARG A 110 10.54 -13.81 1.17
C ARG A 110 9.90 -14.32 -0.12
N ARG A 111 8.58 -14.15 -0.26
CA ARG A 111 7.85 -14.55 -1.47
C ARG A 111 8.28 -13.73 -2.69
N GLY A 112 8.42 -12.41 -2.55
CA GLY A 112 8.88 -11.56 -3.64
C GLY A 112 10.31 -11.91 -4.10
N ALA A 113 11.21 -12.21 -3.16
CA ALA A 113 12.55 -12.68 -3.47
C ALA A 113 12.52 -14.01 -4.24
N ALA A 114 11.72 -14.98 -3.79
CA ALA A 114 11.54 -16.27 -4.49
C ALA A 114 10.96 -16.12 -5.90
N LEU A 115 10.17 -15.08 -6.14
CA LEU A 115 9.59 -14.76 -7.46
C LEU A 115 10.49 -13.87 -8.33
N GLY A 116 11.65 -13.42 -7.83
CA GLY A 116 12.54 -12.50 -8.55
C GLY A 116 11.95 -11.11 -8.74
N VAL A 117 11.16 -10.61 -7.78
CA VAL A 117 10.59 -9.26 -7.82
C VAL A 117 11.72 -8.22 -7.80
N PRO A 118 11.75 -7.25 -8.72
CA PRO A 118 12.73 -6.17 -8.72
C PRO A 118 12.36 -5.14 -7.63
N PHE A 119 12.75 -5.43 -6.38
CA PHE A 119 12.39 -4.62 -5.21
C PHE A 119 12.92 -3.18 -5.27
N GLU A 120 13.98 -2.93 -6.02
CA GLU A 120 14.53 -1.59 -6.32
C GLU A 120 13.57 -0.69 -7.11
N LEU A 121 12.60 -1.28 -7.81
CA LEU A 121 11.54 -0.56 -8.54
C LEU A 121 10.30 -0.31 -7.67
N THR A 122 10.28 -0.79 -6.42
CA THR A 122 9.14 -0.64 -5.51
C THR A 122 9.33 0.55 -4.57
N LEU A 123 8.22 1.23 -4.24
CA LEU A 123 8.22 2.40 -3.36
C LEU A 123 7.27 2.17 -2.18
N SER A 124 7.81 2.23 -0.96
CA SER A 124 7.02 2.18 0.29
C SER A 124 7.04 3.50 1.05
N CYS A 125 8.01 4.36 0.77
CA CYS A 125 8.17 5.64 1.46
C CYS A 125 6.94 6.56 1.27
N MET A 126 6.45 7.16 2.36
CA MET A 126 5.34 8.12 2.31
C MET A 126 5.75 9.55 1.95
N ASN A 127 7.05 9.88 2.00
CA ASN A 127 7.57 11.19 1.61
C ASN A 127 8.93 11.00 0.93
N PRO A 128 8.95 10.33 -0.25
CA PRO A 128 10.19 10.18 -1.00
C PRO A 128 10.73 11.58 -1.34
N PRO A 129 12.02 11.85 -1.11
CA PRO A 129 12.61 13.13 -1.51
C PRO A 129 12.39 13.38 -2.99
N SER A 130 12.08 14.63 -3.35
CA SER A 130 12.01 15.05 -4.76
C SER A 130 13.43 15.18 -5.33
N ALA A 131 14.07 14.03 -5.58
CA ALA A 131 15.33 13.89 -6.32
C ALA A 131 15.33 12.43 -6.84
N ILE A 132 15.44 12.11 -8.13
CA ILE A 132 15.91 12.85 -9.31
C ILE A 132 15.06 12.37 -10.50
N SER A 133 14.67 13.28 -11.41
CA SER A 133 13.87 13.04 -12.62
C SER A 133 14.44 12.04 -13.63
N HIS A 134 15.50 11.29 -13.28
CA HIS A 134 16.20 10.35 -14.15
C HIS A 134 16.80 9.14 -13.40
N GLN A 135 16.42 8.87 -12.14
CA GLN A 135 16.79 7.59 -11.50
C GLN A 135 15.71 6.53 -11.73
N PRO A 136 16.09 5.28 -12.08
CA PRO A 136 15.14 4.19 -12.29
C PRO A 136 14.50 3.69 -10.98
N SER A 137 15.15 3.92 -9.84
CA SER A 137 14.72 3.47 -8.51
C SER A 137 14.31 4.64 -7.62
N ALA A 138 13.22 4.48 -6.88
CA ALA A 138 12.74 5.53 -5.97
C ALA A 138 13.61 5.63 -4.70
N ILE A 139 14.02 6.85 -4.32
CA ILE A 139 14.75 7.10 -3.07
C ILE A 139 13.76 7.15 -1.90
N HIS A 140 14.06 6.41 -0.84
CA HIS A 140 13.28 6.41 0.40
C HIS A 140 13.84 7.43 1.39
N CYS A 141 12.99 8.14 2.14
CA CYS A 141 13.47 9.17 3.07
C CYS A 141 14.26 8.62 4.28
N GLY A 142 14.01 7.37 4.67
CA GLY A 142 14.65 6.71 5.82
C GLY A 142 14.16 7.16 7.20
N VAL A 143 13.16 8.05 7.26
CA VAL A 143 12.69 8.66 8.53
C VAL A 143 11.19 8.61 8.76
N CYS A 144 10.41 7.96 7.88
CA CYS A 144 8.97 7.74 8.10
C CYS A 144 8.66 6.30 8.54
N SER A 145 7.49 6.07 9.13
CA SER A 145 7.10 4.74 9.63
C SER A 145 7.12 3.65 8.54
N LYS A 146 6.75 3.97 7.29
CA LYS A 146 6.83 3.00 6.19
C LYS A 146 8.25 2.68 5.71
N CYS A 147 9.22 3.57 5.95
CA CYS A 147 10.64 3.23 5.72
C CYS A 147 11.14 2.23 6.76
N ARG A 148 10.76 2.44 8.03
CA ARG A 148 11.01 1.50 9.14
C ARG A 148 10.44 0.12 8.83
N GLU A 149 9.13 0.05 8.61
CA GLU A 149 8.42 -1.22 8.36
C GLU A 149 9.02 -2.01 7.19
N ARG A 150 9.46 -1.33 6.14
CA ARG A 150 10.14 -1.97 5.01
C ARG A 150 11.49 -2.53 5.42
N HIS A 151 12.33 -1.71 6.06
CA HIS A 151 13.66 -2.11 6.49
C HIS A 151 13.59 -3.33 7.42
N ASP A 152 12.74 -3.25 8.45
CA ASP A 152 12.53 -4.33 9.42
C ASP A 152 12.05 -5.62 8.72
N ALA A 153 11.17 -5.51 7.72
CA ALA A 153 10.70 -6.66 6.95
C ALA A 153 11.79 -7.34 6.12
N PHE A 154 12.74 -6.59 5.54
CA PHE A 154 13.87 -7.17 4.82
C PHE A 154 14.85 -7.86 5.77
N VAL A 155 15.14 -7.22 6.91
CA VAL A 155 15.99 -7.79 7.98
C VAL A 155 15.38 -9.10 8.51
N GLU A 156 14.10 -9.08 8.87
CA GLU A 156 13.38 -10.27 9.36
C GLU A 156 13.24 -11.35 8.27
N ALA A 157 13.17 -10.96 7.00
CA ALA A 157 13.13 -11.90 5.88
C ALA A 157 14.48 -12.59 5.62
N GLY A 158 15.59 -12.04 6.13
CA GLY A 158 16.95 -12.47 5.75
C GLY A 158 17.26 -12.19 4.27
N VAL A 159 16.60 -11.18 3.67
CA VAL A 159 16.78 -10.78 2.28
C VAL A 159 17.49 -9.44 2.24
N PRO A 160 18.57 -9.26 1.44
CA PRO A 160 19.22 -7.96 1.30
C PRO A 160 18.21 -6.89 0.84
N ASP A 161 18.14 -5.79 1.58
CA ASP A 161 17.27 -4.66 1.26
C ASP A 161 17.92 -3.80 0.15
N PRO A 162 17.42 -3.75 -1.09
CA PRO A 162 18.04 -2.97 -2.16
C PRO A 162 17.71 -1.47 -2.09
N THR A 163 16.99 -1.03 -1.06
CA THR A 163 16.48 0.33 -0.96
C THR A 163 17.59 1.35 -0.74
N THR A 164 17.57 2.41 -1.56
CA THR A 164 18.40 3.59 -1.32
C THR A 164 17.69 4.54 -0.36
N TYR A 165 18.26 4.75 0.83
CA TYR A 165 17.73 5.66 1.84
C TYR A 165 18.49 6.98 1.88
N ALA A 166 17.77 8.10 1.82
CA ALA A 166 18.34 9.44 1.91
C ALA A 166 18.93 9.77 3.29
N LYS A 167 18.35 9.18 4.35
CA LYS A 167 18.87 9.26 5.72
C LYS A 167 18.99 7.86 6.28
N THR A 168 20.18 7.50 6.77
CA THR A 168 20.49 6.16 7.29
C THR A 168 20.58 6.12 8.82
N VAL A 169 20.21 7.20 9.51
CA VAL A 169 20.34 7.31 10.97
C VAL A 169 19.57 6.20 11.69
N ASN A 170 18.43 5.77 11.14
CA ASN A 170 17.53 4.80 11.75
C ASN A 170 17.46 3.44 11.04
N VAL A 171 17.97 3.37 9.80
CA VAL A 171 18.03 2.15 8.99
C VAL A 171 19.50 1.76 8.93
N GLY A 172 19.89 0.79 9.76
CA GLY A 172 21.28 0.38 9.94
C GLY A 172 21.93 -0.06 8.62
N ARG A 173 23.27 -0.12 8.58
CA ARG A 173 23.99 -0.69 7.42
C ARG A 173 23.50 -2.12 7.19
N GLN A 174 23.14 -2.41 5.94
CA GLN A 174 22.77 -3.72 5.41
C GLN A 174 23.76 -4.81 5.89
N LEU A 175 23.24 -6.01 6.15
CA LEU A 175 24.06 -7.23 6.25
C LEU A 175 24.80 -7.49 4.93
#